data_AF-A0A0U3GZ62-F1
#
_entry.id   AF-A0A0U3GZ62-F1
#
_cell.length_a   1.000
_cell.length_b   1.000
_cell.length_c   1.000
_cell.angle_alpha   90.00
_cell.angle_beta   90.00
_cell.angle_gamma   90.00
#
_symmetry.space_group_name_H-M   'P 1'
#
loop_
_entity.id
_entity.type
_entity.pdbx_description
1 polymer ?
#
loop_
_entity_poly.entity_id
_entity_poly.type
_entity_poly.pdbx_seq_one_letter_code
_entity_poly.pdbx_strand_id
1 'polypeptide(L)'
;MFELEYKILPPNPEYVMSATVIDMIEKELVDLCSVVRTGGSLVCSPSDDSLIVVFTIFNQLRKLEIHVRFSSTNAKKLAELINEVSSKLKSKGYLITLSISSNILP
;
A
#
# COMPACT_ATOMS: atom_id res chain seq x y z
N MET A 1 -5.70 -4.00 17.74
CA MET A 1 -5.76 -3.73 16.29
C MET A 1 -4.35 -3.79 15.77
N PHE A 2 -4.10 -4.62 14.77
CA PHE A 2 -2.79 -4.79 14.13
C PHE A 2 -2.72 -3.88 12.92
N GLU A 3 -1.57 -3.24 12.73
CA GLU A 3 -1.34 -2.30 11.62
C GLU A 3 0.09 -2.46 11.11
N LEU A 4 0.23 -2.53 9.78
CA LEU A 4 1.52 -2.59 9.11
C LEU A 4 1.49 -1.68 7.88
N GLU A 5 2.55 -0.90 7.72
CA GLU A 5 2.72 0.02 6.60
C GLU A 5 3.90 -0.42 5.75
N TYR A 6 3.71 -0.39 4.44
CA TYR A 6 4.71 -0.73 3.45
C TYR A 6 4.87 0.39 2.44
N LYS A 7 6.12 0.64 2.05
CA LYS A 7 6.45 1.44 0.88
C LYS A 7 6.41 0.57 -0.36
N ILE A 8 5.74 1.04 -1.41
CA ILE A 8 5.74 0.41 -2.73
C ILE A 8 6.97 0.89 -3.50
N LEU A 9 7.74 -0.06 -4.02
CA LEU A 9 8.96 0.16 -4.81
C LEU A 9 8.66 -0.08 -6.29
N PRO A 10 9.13 0.81 -7.18
CA PRO A 10 8.97 0.62 -8.61
C PRO A 10 9.85 -0.55 -9.11
N PRO A 11 9.55 -1.11 -10.29
CA PRO A 11 10.37 -2.17 -10.90
C PRO A 11 11.80 -1.74 -11.21
N ASN A 12 12.04 -0.45 -11.41
CA ASN A 12 13.37 0.12 -11.63
C ASN A 12 13.55 1.37 -10.74
N PRO A 13 14.66 1.48 -9.98
CA PRO A 13 14.93 2.59 -9.06
C PRO A 13 15.01 3.98 -9.72
N GLU A 14 15.20 4.05 -11.04
CA GLU A 14 15.19 5.30 -11.80
C GLU A 14 13.77 5.81 -12.10
N TYR A 15 12.75 4.96 -11.98
CA TYR A 15 11.37 5.37 -12.21
C TYR A 15 10.86 6.27 -11.09
N VAL A 16 10.38 7.45 -11.48
CA VAL A 16 9.62 8.32 -10.60
C VAL A 16 8.20 7.76 -10.50
N MET A 17 7.73 7.54 -9.27
CA MET A 17 6.34 7.17 -9.02
C MET A 17 5.42 8.28 -9.56
N SER A 18 4.50 7.90 -10.45
CA SER A 18 3.54 8.78 -11.10
C SER A 18 2.11 8.46 -10.66
N ALA A 19 1.17 9.37 -10.97
CA ALA A 19 -0.25 9.15 -10.73
C ALA A 19 -0.78 7.85 -11.36
N THR A 20 -0.18 7.39 -12.47
CA THR A 20 -0.56 6.15 -13.15
C THR A 20 -0.31 4.90 -12.29
N VAL A 21 0.60 4.96 -11.31
CA VAL A 21 0.83 3.85 -10.38
C VAL A 21 -0.35 3.72 -9.41
N ILE A 22 -0.93 4.84 -8.96
CA ILE A 22 -2.15 4.82 -8.14
C ILE A 22 -3.31 4.20 -8.92
N ASP A 23 -3.49 4.55 -10.19
CA ASP A 23 -4.54 3.96 -11.05
C ASP A 23 -4.32 2.45 -11.27
N MET A 24 -3.07 2.00 -11.32
CA MET A 24 -2.74 0.57 -11.38
C MET A 24 -3.10 -0.13 -10.07
N ILE A 25 -2.71 0.43 -8.92
CA ILE A 25 -3.03 -0.15 -7.61
C ILE A 25 -4.54 -0.19 -7.39
N GLU A 26 -5.27 0.85 -7.80
CA GLU A 26 -6.74 0.89 -7.75
C GLU A 26 -7.34 -0.34 -8.45
N LYS A 27 -6.89 -0.67 -9.66
CA LYS A 27 -7.35 -1.86 -10.39
C LYS A 27 -7.06 -3.16 -9.66
N GLU A 28 -5.91 -3.28 -9.01
CA GLU A 28 -5.56 -4.49 -8.26
C GLU A 28 -6.39 -4.65 -6.96
N LEU A 29 -6.83 -3.54 -6.36
CA LEU A 29 -7.67 -3.54 -5.16
C LEU A 29 -9.15 -3.80 -5.45
N VAL A 30 -9.64 -3.50 -6.66
CA VAL A 30 -11.05 -3.73 -7.05
C VAL A 30 -11.44 -5.20 -6.96
N ASP A 31 -10.50 -6.13 -7.12
CA ASP A 31 -10.74 -7.56 -6.95
C ASP A 31 -10.97 -7.96 -5.46
N LEU A 32 -10.56 -7.11 -4.52
CA LEU A 32 -10.63 -7.37 -3.08
C LEU A 32 -11.84 -6.71 -2.42
N CYS A 33 -12.22 -5.52 -2.89
CA CYS A 33 -13.22 -4.68 -2.25
C CYS A 33 -13.70 -3.58 -3.21
N SER A 34 -14.74 -2.84 -2.80
CA SER A 34 -15.03 -1.54 -3.40
C SER A 34 -13.97 -0.52 -2.96
N VAL A 35 -13.34 0.14 -3.94
CA VAL A 35 -12.30 1.14 -3.70
C VAL A 35 -12.91 2.54 -3.71
N VAL A 36 -12.61 3.33 -2.68
CA VAL A 36 -12.94 4.75 -2.60
C VAL A 36 -11.69 5.57 -2.82
N ARG A 37 -11.70 6.45 -3.82
CA ARG A 37 -10.61 7.37 -4.12
C ARG A 37 -10.88 8.75 -3.54
N THR A 38 -9.94 9.24 -2.73
CA THR A 38 -9.99 10.57 -2.12
C THR A 38 -8.64 11.25 -2.34
N GLY A 39 -8.56 12.16 -3.32
CA GLY A 39 -7.31 12.83 -3.68
C GLY A 39 -6.23 11.85 -4.15
N GLY A 40 -5.04 11.92 -3.55
CA GLY A 40 -3.91 11.00 -3.79
C GLY A 40 -3.96 9.72 -2.95
N SER A 41 -5.16 9.30 -2.51
CA SER A 41 -5.33 8.13 -1.64
C SER A 41 -6.47 7.23 -2.10
N LEU A 42 -6.32 5.94 -1.82
CA LEU A 42 -7.31 4.89 -2.06
C LEU A 42 -7.64 4.23 -0.72
N VAL A 43 -8.92 3.97 -0.49
CA VAL A 43 -9.42 3.28 0.71
C VAL A 43 -10.20 2.06 0.25
N CYS A 44 -9.91 0.91 0.83
CA CYS A 44 -10.48 -0.38 0.49
C CYS A 44 -10.79 -1.15 1.78
N SER A 45 -12.00 -1.66 1.94
CA SER A 45 -12.42 -2.48 3.10
C SER A 45 -12.78 -3.90 2.62
N PRO A 46 -11.83 -4.87 2.67
CA PRO A 46 -12.11 -6.25 2.25
C PRO A 46 -13.07 -7.02 3.18
N SER A 47 -13.21 -6.57 4.43
CA SER A 47 -14.14 -7.08 5.43
C SER A 47 -14.47 -6.00 6.45
N ASP A 48 -15.44 -6.27 7.35
CA ASP A 48 -15.85 -5.34 8.42
C ASP A 48 -14.74 -5.04 9.45
N ASP A 49 -13.72 -5.91 9.49
CA ASP A 49 -12.63 -5.87 10.46
C ASP A 49 -11.25 -5.64 9.81
N SER A 50 -11.21 -5.25 8.52
CA SER A 50 -9.97 -4.97 7.81
C SER A 50 -10.06 -3.74 6.90
N LEU A 51 -8.95 -3.00 6.82
CA LEU A 51 -8.82 -1.80 6.03
C LEU A 51 -7.48 -1.79 5.29
N ILE A 52 -7.51 -1.40 4.03
CA ILE A 52 -6.35 -1.15 3.18
C ILE A 52 -6.40 0.32 2.77
N VAL A 53 -5.35 1.06 3.06
CA VAL A 53 -5.21 2.47 2.67
C VAL A 53 -3.94 2.64 1.85
N VAL A 54 -4.08 3.10 0.61
CA VAL A 54 -2.96 3.48 -0.24
C VAL A 54 -2.88 4.99 -0.24
N PHE A 55 -1.71 5.57 -0.03
CA PHE A 55 -1.54 7.01 0.02
C PHE A 55 -0.17 7.43 -0.47
N THR A 56 -0.08 8.67 -0.94
CA THR A 56 1.17 9.26 -1.41
C THR A 56 1.75 10.21 -0.38
N ILE A 57 3.05 10.13 -0.14
CA ILE A 57 3.80 11.10 0.67
C ILE A 57 5.01 11.62 -0.10
N PHE A 58 5.46 12.84 0.20
CA PHE A 58 6.75 13.32 -0.27
C PHE A 58 7.83 12.94 0.74
N ASN A 59 8.92 12.33 0.27
CA ASN A 59 10.08 12.12 1.12
C ASN A 59 10.92 13.39 1.30
N GLN A 60 12.01 13.29 2.06
CA GLN A 60 12.93 14.40 2.34
C GLN A 60 13.52 15.04 1.07
N LEU A 61 13.61 14.28 -0.02
CA LEU A 61 14.11 14.74 -1.32
C LEU A 61 12.99 15.27 -2.24
N ARG A 62 11.78 15.50 -1.70
CA ARG A 62 10.57 15.89 -2.44
C ARG A 62 10.19 14.92 -3.57
N LYS A 63 10.61 13.65 -3.47
CA LYS A 63 10.16 12.61 -4.38
C LYS A 63 8.87 12.00 -3.83
N LEU A 64 7.92 11.78 -4.73
CA LEU A 64 6.66 11.12 -4.41
C LEU A 64 6.94 9.64 -4.07
N GLU A 65 6.43 9.20 -2.93
CA GLU A 65 6.44 7.81 -2.50
C GLU A 65 5.00 7.34 -2.33
N ILE A 66 4.76 6.08 -2.67
CA ILE A 66 3.46 5.44 -2.50
C ILE A 66 3.59 4.44 -1.37
N HIS A 67 2.69 4.55 -0.41
CA HIS A 67 2.61 3.69 0.76
C HIS A 67 1.29 2.97 0.75
N VAL A 68 1.29 1.76 1.31
CA VAL A 68 0.11 0.96 1.57
C VAL A 68 0.11 0.55 3.03
N ARG A 69 -0.97 0.86 3.72
CA ARG A 69 -1.22 0.50 5.11
C ARG A 69 -2.32 -0.55 5.16
N PHE A 70 -2.05 -1.59 5.91
CA PHE A 70 -2.99 -2.66 6.20
C PHE A 70 -3.32 -2.61 7.69
N SER A 71 -4.60 -2.61 8.03
CA SER A 71 -5.07 -2.66 9.41
C SER A 71 -6.12 -3.75 9.57
N SER A 72 -6.07 -4.52 10.66
CA SER A 72 -7.12 -5.50 10.98
C SER A 72 -7.17 -5.80 12.47
N THR A 73 -8.33 -6.25 12.96
CA THR A 73 -8.42 -6.82 14.32
C THR A 73 -7.86 -8.24 14.41
N ASN A 74 -7.68 -8.92 13.27
CA ASN A 74 -7.18 -10.28 13.16
C ASN A 74 -5.81 -10.34 12.45
N ALA A 75 -4.76 -10.73 13.18
CA ALA A 75 -3.39 -10.79 12.65
C ALA A 75 -3.22 -11.79 11.49
N LYS A 76 -3.96 -12.92 11.50
CA LYS A 76 -3.91 -13.89 10.42
C LYS A 76 -4.49 -13.30 9.13
N LYS A 77 -5.65 -12.63 9.25
CA LYS A 77 -6.29 -11.94 8.13
C LYS A 77 -5.40 -10.83 7.57
N LEU A 78 -4.73 -10.08 8.46
CA LEU A 78 -3.75 -9.06 8.05
C LEU A 78 -2.63 -9.66 7.18
N ALA A 79 -2.04 -10.78 7.62
CA ALA A 79 -0.98 -11.45 6.88
C ALA A 79 -1.46 -11.99 5.51
N GLU A 80 -2.69 -12.52 5.45
CA GLU A 80 -3.31 -12.97 4.20
C GLU A 80 -3.50 -11.81 3.21
N LEU A 81 -4.04 -10.67 3.67
CA LEU A 81 -4.23 -9.46 2.84
C LEU A 81 -2.90 -8.91 2.32
N ILE A 82 -1.88 -8.86 3.18
CA ILE A 82 -0.52 -8.42 2.78
C ILE A 82 0.02 -9.36 1.69
N ASN A 83 -0.11 -10.66 1.86
CA ASN A 83 0.38 -11.64 0.89
C ASN A 83 -0.34 -11.53 -0.45
N GLU A 84 -1.65 -11.34 -0.44
CA GLU A 84 -2.48 -11.21 -1.63
C GLU A 84 -2.14 -9.94 -2.41
N VAL A 85 -2.11 -8.78 -1.75
CA VAL A 85 -1.76 -7.50 -2.39
C VAL A 85 -0.31 -7.51 -2.87
N SER A 86 0.62 -8.03 -2.07
CA SER A 86 2.02 -8.18 -2.46
C SER A 86 2.18 -9.02 -3.72
N SER A 87 1.44 -10.13 -3.82
CA SER A 87 1.47 -11.02 -4.99
C SER A 87 0.95 -10.33 -6.25
N LYS A 88 -0.16 -9.59 -6.15
CA LYS A 88 -0.71 -8.79 -7.25
C LYS A 88 0.28 -7.73 -7.72
N LEU A 89 0.85 -6.94 -6.81
CA LEU A 89 1.86 -5.93 -7.14
C LEU A 89 3.11 -6.54 -7.77
N LYS A 90 3.60 -7.67 -7.24
CA LYS A 90 4.75 -8.39 -7.78
C LYS A 90 4.52 -8.88 -9.20
N SER A 91 3.30 -9.31 -9.53
CA SER A 91 2.94 -9.70 -10.90
C SER A 91 3.06 -8.55 -11.91
N LYS A 92 3.03 -7.30 -11.44
CA LYS A 92 3.23 -6.08 -12.24
C LYS A 92 4.64 -5.51 -12.15
N GLY A 93 5.56 -6.20 -11.49
CA GLY A 93 6.95 -5.78 -11.28
C GLY A 93 7.16 -4.84 -10.07
N TYR A 94 6.14 -4.58 -9.26
CA TYR A 94 6.27 -3.75 -8.06
C TYR A 94 6.55 -4.61 -6.84
N LEU A 95 7.39 -4.10 -5.94
CA LEU A 95 7.66 -4.75 -4.65
C LEU A 95 7.12 -3.89 -3.52
N ILE A 96 6.82 -4.49 -2.37
CA ILE A 96 6.54 -3.75 -1.15
C ILE A 96 7.63 -4.04 -0.13
N THR A 97 8.07 -3.02 0.60
CA THR A 97 9.02 -3.15 1.70
C THR A 97 8.43 -2.49 2.94
N LEU A 98 8.71 -3.02 4.13
CA LEU A 98 8.22 -2.42 5.37
C LEU A 98 8.63 -0.94 5.41
N SER A 99 7.65 -0.07 5.60
CA SER A 99 7.89 1.34 5.90
C SER A 99 8.46 1.34 7.31
N ILE A 100 9.76 1.59 7.46
CA ILE A 100 10.37 1.71 8.78
C ILE A 100 9.67 2.91 9.43
N SER A 101 8.77 2.67 10.38
CA SER A 101 8.31 3.73 11.25
C SER A 101 9.55 4.19 12.02
N SER A 102 10.07 5.36 11.65
CA SER A 102 11.14 6.06 12.36
C SER A 102 10.66 6.56 13.73
N ASN A 103 10.11 5.67 14.56
CA ASN A 103 9.84 5.87 15.98
C ASN A 103 10.57 4.80 16.80
N ILE A 104 11.75 4.39 16.34
CA ILE A 104 12.79 3.90 17.24
C ILE A 104 13.82 5.04 17.33
N LEU A 105 13.47 6.06 18.10
CA LEU A 105 14.48 6.88 18.78
C LEU A 105 14.74 6.20 20.14
N PRO A 106 16.01 6.19 20.61
CA PRO A 106 16.48 5.41 21.75
C PRO A 106 15.79 5.75 23.07
#